data_AF-A0A9X0A571-F1
#
_entry.id   AF-A0A9X0A571-F1
#
_cell.length_a   1.000
_cell.length_b   1.000
_cell.length_c   1.000
_cell.angle_alpha   90.00
_cell.angle_beta   90.00
_cell.angle_gamma   90.00
#
_symmetry.space_group_name_H-M   'P 1'
#
loop_
_entity.id
_entity.type
_entity.pdbx_description
1 polymer ?
#
loop_
_entity_poly.entity_id
_entity_poly.type
_entity_poly.pdbx_seq_one_letter_code
_entity_poly.pdbx_strand_id
1 'polypeptide(L)'
;MEDGGEKVRHLFNSYHEAVFKVDPLTLRNDDEIRRQQKKLEGVAAPLGESSENSQLLQKLLYENYTGYQANGKAVRVQSPVDQLLPLSESLVYNVEVTLREIVQKSIEHSLSKFPSLKQAVEAKVVSKIFDTKRDQTIQFIRQFLAMQKKSIDLVYAPVPTPREISLWEEYPMVEHSHLPMEKRKCHPCMTSKTMSHMKDLAKKLYPEPLLKEIETVSAHRTYVNYKELDEMKNIKKNVVRCFNVLKMNMCDTVPRCILHFFVTQLVDDLGSALEQENLVEFLQERKDIRDKRAICRKQSLALAEALPRTTNVLDKLLRMKQGTPVKAGK
;
A
#
# COMPACT_ATOMS: atom_id res chain seq x y z
N MET A 1 14.10 15.24 3.30
CA MET A 1 13.75 13.82 3.08
C MET A 1 12.39 13.43 3.69
N GLU A 2 11.65 14.35 4.32
CA GLU A 2 10.38 14.04 5.01
C GLU A 2 9.19 13.75 4.09
N ASP A 3 9.29 13.98 2.78
CA ASP A 3 8.18 13.88 1.83
C ASP A 3 7.90 12.44 1.32
N GLY A 4 8.90 11.55 1.36
CA GLY A 4 8.76 10.20 0.77
C GLY A 4 7.84 9.27 1.56
N GLY A 5 8.03 9.20 2.88
CA GLY A 5 7.23 8.32 3.75
C GLY A 5 5.77 8.76 3.83
N GLU A 6 5.49 10.06 3.87
CA GLU A 6 4.12 10.58 3.92
C GLU A 6 3.37 10.32 2.61
N LYS A 7 4.05 10.43 1.45
CA LYS A 7 3.47 10.03 0.15
C LYS A 7 3.06 8.56 0.13
N VAL A 8 3.92 7.66 0.60
CA VAL A 8 3.59 6.22 0.70
C VAL A 8 2.41 6.00 1.66
N ARG A 9 2.36 6.72 2.78
CA ARG A 9 1.23 6.67 3.72
C ARG A 9 -0.09 7.11 3.07
N HIS A 10 -0.07 8.19 2.28
CA HIS A 10 -1.25 8.62 1.53
C HIS A 10 -1.70 7.59 0.51
N LEU A 11 -0.76 6.90 -0.16
CA LEU A 11 -1.09 5.79 -1.07
C LEU A 11 -1.78 4.64 -0.33
N PHE A 12 -1.32 4.27 0.87
CA PHE A 12 -2.00 3.25 1.68
C PHE A 12 -3.41 3.66 2.11
N ASN A 13 -3.60 4.91 2.54
CA ASN A 13 -4.92 5.41 2.91
C ASN A 13 -5.88 5.42 1.70
N SER A 14 -5.42 5.88 0.54
CA SER A 14 -6.19 5.87 -0.71
C SER A 14 -6.56 4.45 -1.14
N TYR A 15 -5.64 3.50 -0.98
CA TYR A 15 -5.92 2.09 -1.20
C TYR A 15 -7.00 1.54 -0.26
N HIS A 16 -6.96 1.86 1.03
CA HIS A 16 -8.01 1.45 1.98
C HIS A 16 -9.38 1.96 1.55
N GLU A 17 -9.47 3.23 1.14
CA GLU A 17 -10.72 3.81 0.64
C GLU A 17 -11.22 3.14 -0.64
N ALA A 18 -10.31 2.81 -1.58
CA ALA A 18 -10.66 2.11 -2.80
C ALA A 18 -11.17 0.69 -2.52
N VAL A 19 -10.53 -0.05 -1.61
CA VAL A 19 -10.95 -1.40 -1.20
C VAL A 19 -12.32 -1.37 -0.51
N PHE A 20 -12.58 -0.38 0.35
CA PHE A 20 -13.87 -0.25 1.04
C PHE A 20 -15.03 0.02 0.09
N LYS A 21 -14.80 0.74 -1.01
CA LYS A 21 -15.80 1.02 -2.05
C LYS A 21 -16.21 -0.20 -2.90
N VAL A 22 -15.45 -1.29 -2.89
CA VAL A 22 -15.80 -2.49 -3.65
C VAL A 22 -17.05 -3.12 -3.05
N ASP A 23 -18.13 -3.21 -3.82
CA ASP A 23 -19.41 -3.75 -3.35
C ASP A 23 -19.61 -5.19 -3.87
N PRO A 24 -19.73 -6.19 -2.98
CA PRO A 24 -19.88 -7.60 -3.38
C PRO A 24 -21.27 -7.95 -3.93
N LEU A 25 -22.25 -7.05 -3.83
CA LEU A 25 -23.59 -7.20 -4.36
C LEU A 25 -23.82 -6.44 -5.66
N THR A 26 -22.85 -5.61 -6.10
CA THR A 26 -22.92 -4.79 -7.32
C THR A 26 -23.58 -5.52 -8.50
N LEU A 27 -24.68 -4.99 -9.01
CA LEU A 27 -25.42 -5.52 -10.18
C LEU A 27 -25.93 -6.96 -10.04
N ARG A 28 -25.89 -7.56 -8.85
CA ARG A 28 -26.33 -8.93 -8.61
C ARG A 28 -27.84 -8.98 -8.38
N ASN A 29 -28.51 -9.95 -8.99
CA ASN A 29 -29.95 -10.12 -8.84
C ASN A 29 -30.27 -11.20 -7.78
N ASP A 30 -31.28 -10.96 -6.96
CA ASP A 30 -31.83 -11.93 -5.99
C ASP A 30 -32.21 -13.25 -6.66
N ASP A 31 -32.71 -13.22 -7.90
CA ASP A 31 -33.05 -14.45 -8.64
C ASP A 31 -31.80 -15.26 -9.04
N GLU A 32 -30.64 -14.63 -9.16
CA GLU A 32 -29.37 -15.35 -9.32
C GLU A 32 -28.97 -16.02 -8.01
N ILE A 33 -29.04 -15.30 -6.88
CA ILE A 33 -28.74 -15.84 -5.56
C ILE A 33 -29.65 -17.04 -5.25
N ARG A 34 -30.97 -16.91 -5.48
CA ARG A 34 -31.94 -18.02 -5.34
C ARG A 34 -31.60 -19.22 -6.22
N ARG A 35 -31.17 -18.98 -7.47
CA ARG A 35 -30.77 -20.06 -8.39
C ARG A 35 -29.52 -20.78 -7.89
N GLN A 36 -28.53 -20.05 -7.37
CA GLN A 36 -27.32 -20.66 -6.82
C GLN A 36 -27.63 -21.43 -5.53
N GLN A 37 -28.48 -20.90 -4.67
CA GLN A 37 -28.97 -21.57 -3.47
C GLN A 37 -29.69 -22.88 -3.82
N LYS A 38 -30.68 -22.86 -4.72
CA LYS A 38 -31.40 -24.08 -5.15
C LYS A 38 -30.52 -25.14 -5.79
N LYS A 39 -29.48 -24.72 -6.53
CA LYS A 39 -28.48 -25.66 -7.12
C LYS A 39 -27.66 -26.39 -6.06
N LEU A 40 -27.49 -25.78 -4.87
CA LEU A 40 -26.81 -26.39 -3.74
C LEU A 40 -27.79 -27.24 -2.91
N GLU A 41 -29.00 -26.74 -2.66
CA GLU A 41 -30.08 -27.45 -1.93
C GLU A 41 -30.61 -28.71 -2.65
N GLY A 42 -30.41 -28.82 -3.98
CA GLY A 42 -30.72 -30.04 -4.76
C GLY A 42 -29.92 -31.29 -4.33
N VAL A 43 -28.96 -31.13 -3.41
CA VAL A 43 -28.19 -32.21 -2.76
C VAL A 43 -28.68 -32.36 -1.30
N ALA A 44 -29.92 -32.82 -1.13
CA ALA A 44 -30.56 -33.30 0.10
C ALA A 44 -29.98 -32.87 1.48
N ALA A 45 -30.44 -31.75 2.06
CA ALA A 45 -30.60 -31.57 3.53
C ALA A 45 -31.29 -30.23 3.89
N PRO A 46 -31.94 -30.12 5.08
CA PRO A 46 -32.71 -28.95 5.50
C PRO A 46 -31.86 -27.82 6.07
N LEU A 47 -32.34 -26.59 5.86
CA LEU A 47 -31.87 -25.29 6.38
C LEU A 47 -31.38 -25.35 7.84
N GLY A 48 -30.09 -25.59 8.01
CA GLY A 48 -29.37 -25.50 9.28
C GLY A 48 -28.04 -24.77 9.09
N GLU A 49 -27.46 -24.28 10.18
CA GLU A 49 -26.21 -23.49 10.24
C GLU A 49 -24.93 -24.25 9.80
N SER A 50 -25.07 -25.21 8.87
CA SER A 50 -24.03 -26.11 8.36
C SER A 50 -23.50 -25.68 6.98
N SER A 51 -22.43 -26.35 6.55
CA SER A 51 -21.49 -26.06 5.44
C SER A 51 -22.03 -25.54 4.10
N GLU A 52 -23.33 -25.63 3.83
CA GLU A 52 -23.98 -25.14 2.61
C GLU A 52 -23.92 -23.61 2.49
N ASN A 53 -24.05 -22.90 3.62
CA ASN A 53 -23.82 -21.46 3.66
C ASN A 53 -22.39 -21.12 3.25
N SER A 54 -21.40 -21.93 3.64
CA SER A 54 -20.01 -21.73 3.25
C SER A 54 -19.79 -21.93 1.74
N GLN A 55 -20.47 -22.90 1.12
CA GLN A 55 -20.36 -23.14 -0.33
C GLN A 55 -21.08 -22.06 -1.15
N LEU A 56 -22.25 -21.61 -0.70
CA LEU A 56 -22.97 -20.51 -1.34
C LEU A 56 -22.15 -19.21 -1.25
N LEU A 57 -21.63 -18.88 -0.07
CA LEU A 57 -20.75 -17.72 0.11
C LEU A 57 -19.50 -17.82 -0.76
N GLN A 58 -18.91 -19.02 -0.90
CA GLN A 58 -17.77 -19.24 -1.77
C GLN A 58 -18.12 -18.92 -3.24
N LYS A 59 -19.23 -19.44 -3.76
CA LYS A 59 -19.67 -19.11 -5.12
C LYS A 59 -19.93 -17.62 -5.30
N LEU A 60 -20.59 -17.01 -4.32
CA LEU A 60 -20.96 -15.60 -4.40
C LEU A 60 -19.75 -14.66 -4.32
N LEU A 61 -18.67 -15.03 -3.63
CA LEU A 61 -17.49 -14.15 -3.46
C LEU A 61 -16.36 -14.42 -4.44
N TYR A 62 -16.18 -15.66 -4.90
CA TYR A 62 -15.00 -16.06 -5.67
C TYR A 62 -15.27 -16.42 -7.13
N GLU A 63 -16.53 -16.60 -7.53
CA GLU A 63 -16.89 -16.87 -8.93
C GLU A 63 -17.33 -15.59 -9.66
N ASN A 64 -17.00 -15.53 -10.94
CA ASN A 64 -17.52 -14.50 -11.83
C ASN A 64 -19.02 -14.71 -12.05
N TYR A 65 -19.77 -13.63 -12.14
CA TYR A 65 -21.23 -13.67 -12.27
C TYR A 65 -21.73 -12.74 -13.38
N THR A 66 -23.00 -12.87 -13.73
CA THR A 66 -23.63 -12.03 -14.74
C THR A 66 -24.57 -11.06 -14.05
N GLY A 67 -24.14 -9.81 -13.93
CA GLY A 67 -24.97 -8.73 -13.41
C GLY A 67 -25.87 -8.12 -14.49
N TYR A 68 -26.88 -7.37 -14.07
CA TYR A 68 -27.80 -6.67 -14.97
C TYR A 68 -27.79 -5.18 -14.69
N GLN A 69 -27.53 -4.38 -15.73
CA GLN A 69 -27.62 -2.93 -15.65
C GLN A 69 -29.08 -2.45 -15.59
N ALA A 70 -29.30 -1.20 -15.19
CA ALA A 70 -30.64 -0.59 -15.14
C ALA A 70 -31.39 -0.60 -16.48
N ASN A 71 -30.67 -0.72 -17.60
CA ASN A 71 -31.22 -0.87 -18.95
C ASN A 71 -31.54 -2.34 -19.33
N GLY A 72 -31.41 -3.29 -18.40
CA GLY A 72 -31.64 -4.73 -18.60
C GLY A 72 -30.49 -5.47 -19.31
N LYS A 73 -29.39 -4.80 -19.67
CA LYS A 73 -28.25 -5.43 -20.35
C LYS A 73 -27.44 -6.30 -19.38
N ALA A 74 -27.21 -7.55 -19.76
CA ALA A 74 -26.34 -8.48 -19.05
C ALA A 74 -24.86 -8.06 -19.20
N VAL A 75 -24.14 -7.99 -18.08
CA VAL A 75 -22.71 -7.67 -18.01
C VAL A 75 -22.01 -8.73 -17.18
N ARG A 76 -20.90 -9.26 -17.70
CA ARG A 76 -20.05 -10.17 -16.94
C ARG A 76 -19.26 -9.37 -15.92
N VAL A 77 -19.46 -9.66 -14.64
CA VAL A 77 -18.78 -9.01 -13.52
C VAL A 77 -17.76 -9.99 -12.95
N GLN A 78 -16.55 -9.49 -12.68
CA GLN A 78 -15.51 -10.27 -11.99
C GLN A 78 -15.93 -10.55 -10.55
N SER A 79 -15.48 -11.68 -10.00
CA SER A 79 -15.76 -12.01 -8.60
C SER A 79 -15.33 -10.85 -7.67
N PRO A 80 -16.09 -10.56 -6.60
CA PRO A 80 -15.73 -9.49 -5.66
C PRO A 80 -14.29 -9.57 -5.17
N VAL A 81 -13.77 -10.78 -4.94
CA VAL A 81 -12.37 -10.98 -4.53
C VAL A 81 -11.38 -10.68 -5.65
N ASP A 82 -11.68 -11.05 -6.90
CA ASP A 82 -10.79 -10.76 -8.03
C ASP A 82 -10.70 -9.25 -8.33
N GLN A 83 -11.71 -8.47 -7.98
CA GLN A 83 -11.67 -7.01 -8.08
C GLN A 83 -10.63 -6.37 -7.12
N LEU A 84 -10.20 -7.07 -6.07
CA LEU A 84 -9.19 -6.56 -5.13
C LEU A 84 -7.75 -6.68 -5.65
N LEU A 85 -7.50 -7.60 -6.59
CA LEU A 85 -6.18 -7.79 -7.19
C LEU A 85 -5.69 -6.55 -7.96
N PRO A 86 -6.44 -5.98 -8.93
CA PRO A 86 -5.97 -4.83 -9.69
C PRO A 86 -5.75 -3.59 -8.81
N LEU A 87 -6.55 -3.42 -7.74
CA LEU A 87 -6.34 -2.35 -6.76
C LEU A 87 -5.00 -2.51 -6.03
N SER A 88 -4.66 -3.75 -5.68
CA SER A 88 -3.42 -4.08 -4.97
C SER A 88 -2.21 -3.96 -5.89
N GLU A 89 -2.30 -4.41 -7.14
CA GLU A 89 -1.26 -4.23 -8.16
C GLU A 89 -1.01 -2.74 -8.45
N SER A 90 -2.07 -1.93 -8.54
CA SER A 90 -1.95 -0.48 -8.69
C SER A 90 -1.24 0.17 -7.51
N LEU A 91 -1.55 -0.25 -6.27
CA LEU A 91 -0.83 0.24 -5.09
C LEU A 91 0.67 -0.09 -5.16
N VAL A 92 1.02 -1.35 -5.49
CA VAL A 92 2.42 -1.77 -5.62
C VAL A 92 3.15 -0.89 -6.63
N TYR A 93 2.56 -0.67 -7.81
CA TYR A 93 3.14 0.17 -8.85
C TYR A 93 3.35 1.62 -8.37
N ASN A 94 2.35 2.22 -7.73
CA ASN A 94 2.45 3.61 -7.26
C ASN A 94 3.53 3.78 -6.18
N VAL A 95 3.66 2.80 -5.27
CA VAL A 95 4.72 2.80 -4.25
C VAL A 95 6.09 2.57 -4.90
N GLU A 96 6.20 1.65 -5.85
CA GLU A 96 7.43 1.41 -6.62
C GLU A 96 7.92 2.70 -7.28
N VAL A 97 7.03 3.40 -8.00
CA VAL A 97 7.35 4.66 -8.68
C VAL A 97 7.84 5.70 -7.68
N THR A 98 7.12 5.87 -6.56
CA THR A 98 7.49 6.84 -5.51
C THR A 98 8.88 6.55 -4.93
N LEU A 99 9.17 5.29 -4.62
CA LEU A 99 10.47 4.88 -4.08
C LEU A 99 11.58 4.98 -5.13
N ARG A 100 11.29 4.64 -6.38
CA ARG A 100 12.24 4.76 -7.50
C ARG A 100 12.65 6.22 -7.70
N GLU A 101 11.71 7.16 -7.65
CA GLU A 101 12.00 8.60 -7.71
C GLU A 101 12.91 9.07 -6.56
N ILE A 102 12.69 8.57 -5.33
CA ILE A 102 13.53 8.91 -4.17
C ILE A 102 14.96 8.40 -4.39
N VAL A 103 15.10 7.14 -4.82
CA VAL A 103 16.40 6.53 -5.11
C VAL A 103 17.11 7.28 -6.25
N GLN A 104 16.39 7.63 -7.32
CA GLN A 104 16.93 8.41 -8.44
C GLN A 104 17.42 9.79 -8.01
N LYS A 105 16.67 10.52 -7.16
CA LYS A 105 17.13 11.80 -6.61
C LYS A 105 18.39 11.65 -5.76
N SER A 106 18.48 10.57 -4.99
CA SER A 106 19.67 10.26 -4.19
C SER A 106 20.89 9.96 -5.07
N ILE A 107 20.68 9.20 -6.15
CA ILE A 107 21.70 8.88 -7.15
C ILE A 107 22.17 10.13 -7.89
N GLU A 108 21.25 10.99 -8.33
CA GLU A 108 21.58 12.26 -9.00
C GLU A 108 22.51 13.10 -8.12
N HIS A 109 22.15 13.27 -6.85
CA HIS A 109 22.93 14.06 -5.91
C HIS A 109 24.32 13.43 -5.67
N SER A 110 24.37 12.13 -5.39
CA SER A 110 25.58 11.42 -4.95
C SER A 110 26.56 11.13 -6.09
N LEU A 111 26.04 10.78 -7.27
CA LEU A 111 26.82 10.35 -8.43
C LEU A 111 26.92 11.42 -9.53
N SER A 112 26.48 12.66 -9.28
CA SER A 112 26.57 13.78 -10.23
C SER A 112 27.96 13.96 -10.85
N LYS A 113 29.03 13.60 -10.12
CA LYS A 113 30.43 13.72 -10.56
C LYS A 113 30.87 12.62 -11.55
N PHE A 114 30.14 11.50 -11.61
CA PHE A 114 30.46 10.30 -12.38
C PHE A 114 29.26 9.86 -13.25
N PRO A 115 29.07 10.45 -14.45
CA PRO A 115 27.88 10.23 -15.27
C PRO A 115 27.74 8.79 -15.77
N SER A 116 28.85 8.15 -16.15
CA SER A 116 28.87 6.77 -16.61
C SER A 116 28.49 5.81 -15.49
N LEU A 117 28.97 6.06 -14.26
CA LEU A 117 28.60 5.29 -13.08
C LEU A 117 27.11 5.47 -12.74
N LYS A 118 26.62 6.70 -12.79
CA LYS A 118 25.20 7.00 -12.58
C LYS A 118 24.31 6.16 -13.52
N GLN A 119 24.58 6.20 -14.83
CA GLN A 119 23.80 5.44 -15.81
C GLN A 119 23.90 3.93 -15.58
N ALA A 120 25.08 3.43 -15.24
CA ALA A 120 25.28 2.00 -14.95
C ALA A 120 24.46 1.56 -13.73
N VAL A 121 24.52 2.32 -12.63
CA VAL A 121 23.77 2.02 -11.40
C VAL A 121 22.26 2.07 -11.65
N GLU A 122 21.77 3.08 -12.37
CA GLU A 122 20.34 3.20 -12.70
C GLU A 122 19.83 2.04 -13.57
N ALA A 123 20.60 1.67 -14.60
CA ALA A 123 20.20 0.67 -15.57
C ALA A 123 20.36 -0.77 -15.06
N LYS A 124 21.49 -1.09 -14.41
CA LYS A 124 21.85 -2.46 -14.04
C LYS A 124 21.40 -2.85 -12.65
N VAL A 125 21.56 -1.94 -11.69
CA VAL A 125 21.27 -2.23 -10.28
C VAL A 125 19.85 -1.85 -9.93
N VAL A 126 19.50 -0.57 -10.06
CA VAL A 126 18.19 -0.04 -9.61
C VAL A 126 17.06 -0.69 -10.38
N SER A 127 17.10 -0.65 -11.72
CA SER A 127 15.98 -1.16 -12.53
C SER A 127 15.72 -2.65 -12.27
N LYS A 128 16.79 -3.47 -12.24
CA LYS A 128 16.70 -4.91 -11.99
C LYS A 128 16.11 -5.24 -10.62
N ILE A 129 16.55 -4.56 -9.56
CA ILE A 129 16.07 -4.84 -8.20
C ILE A 129 14.62 -4.41 -8.04
N PHE A 130 14.26 -3.22 -8.53
CA PHE A 130 12.88 -2.74 -8.44
C PHE A 130 11.92 -3.64 -9.22
N ASP A 131 12.27 -4.08 -10.43
CA ASP A 131 11.45 -5.02 -11.20
C ASP A 131 11.30 -6.36 -10.46
N THR A 132 12.40 -6.89 -9.90
CA THR A 132 12.37 -8.14 -9.13
C THR A 132 11.47 -8.01 -7.89
N LYS A 133 11.59 -6.92 -7.13
CA LYS A 133 10.77 -6.67 -5.93
C LYS A 133 9.31 -6.47 -6.27
N ARG A 134 9.00 -5.78 -7.36
CA ARG A 134 7.61 -5.66 -7.85
C ARG A 134 7.04 -7.04 -8.11
N ASP A 135 7.73 -7.87 -8.89
CA ASP A 135 7.22 -9.16 -9.32
C ASP A 135 7.04 -10.11 -8.11
N GLN A 136 8.00 -10.12 -7.17
CA GLN A 136 7.88 -10.85 -5.91
C GLN A 136 6.68 -10.39 -5.07
N THR A 137 6.48 -9.08 -4.94
CA THR A 137 5.37 -8.50 -4.18
C THR A 137 4.02 -8.85 -4.80
N ILE A 138 3.88 -8.70 -6.13
CA ILE A 138 2.65 -9.05 -6.86
C ILE A 138 2.38 -10.55 -6.75
N GLN A 139 3.40 -11.39 -6.90
CA GLN A 139 3.27 -12.84 -6.76
C GLN A 139 2.78 -13.22 -5.36
N PHE A 140 3.34 -12.61 -4.32
CA PHE A 140 2.89 -12.82 -2.93
C PHE A 140 1.42 -12.43 -2.77
N ILE A 141 1.02 -11.25 -3.26
CA ILE A 141 -0.39 -10.78 -3.16
C ILE A 141 -1.33 -11.73 -3.90
N ARG A 142 -0.96 -12.24 -5.08
CA ARG A 142 -1.74 -13.23 -5.82
C ARG A 142 -1.88 -14.53 -5.05
N GLN A 143 -0.80 -15.02 -4.44
CA GLN A 143 -0.83 -16.22 -3.59
C GLN A 143 -1.69 -16.00 -2.34
N PHE A 144 -1.57 -14.83 -1.70
CA PHE A 144 -2.39 -14.46 -0.55
C PHE A 144 -3.88 -14.46 -0.90
N LEU A 145 -4.28 -13.80 -1.98
CA LEU A 145 -5.67 -13.82 -2.45
C LEU A 145 -6.13 -15.24 -2.78
N ALA A 146 -5.30 -16.05 -3.46
CA ALA A 146 -5.60 -17.44 -3.75
C ALA A 146 -5.80 -18.29 -2.48
N MET A 147 -5.02 -18.03 -1.43
CA MET A 147 -5.17 -18.65 -0.11
C MET A 147 -6.48 -18.21 0.55
N GLN A 148 -6.83 -16.93 0.47
CA GLN A 148 -8.13 -16.42 0.95
C GLN A 148 -9.31 -17.05 0.20
N LYS A 149 -9.14 -17.54 -1.04
CA LYS A 149 -10.17 -18.32 -1.76
C LYS A 149 -10.33 -19.76 -1.27
N LYS A 150 -9.28 -20.33 -0.67
CA LYS A 150 -9.24 -21.73 -0.23
C LYS A 150 -9.51 -21.89 1.27
N SER A 151 -9.31 -20.84 2.07
CA SER A 151 -9.61 -20.87 3.50
C SER A 151 -11.12 -20.80 3.74
N ILE A 152 -11.65 -21.81 4.42
CA ILE A 152 -13.06 -21.93 4.83
C ILE A 152 -13.32 -21.13 6.12
N ASP A 153 -12.27 -20.56 6.74
CA ASP A 153 -12.32 -19.95 8.08
C ASP A 153 -12.86 -18.51 8.13
N LEU A 154 -13.33 -17.96 7.00
CA LEU A 154 -13.92 -16.62 6.91
C LEU A 154 -15.22 -16.42 7.71
N VAL A 155 -15.67 -17.45 8.43
CA VAL A 155 -16.97 -17.50 9.08
C VAL A 155 -16.96 -16.97 10.53
N TYR A 156 -15.81 -16.79 11.20
CA TYR A 156 -15.83 -16.66 12.67
C TYR A 156 -15.69 -15.26 13.30
N ALA A 157 -15.51 -14.17 12.53
CA ALA A 157 -15.45 -12.82 13.10
C ALA A 157 -16.12 -11.76 12.20
N PRO A 158 -17.46 -11.76 12.09
CA PRO A 158 -18.16 -10.81 11.25
C PRO A 158 -18.00 -9.38 11.79
N VAL A 159 -17.67 -8.44 10.91
CA VAL A 159 -17.75 -7.01 11.25
C VAL A 159 -19.23 -6.65 11.50
N PRO A 160 -19.58 -6.05 12.65
CA PRO A 160 -20.95 -5.69 12.95
C PRO A 160 -21.42 -4.53 12.07
N THR A 161 -22.72 -4.53 11.74
CA THR A 161 -23.35 -3.43 11.01
C THR A 161 -23.49 -2.20 11.91
N PRO A 162 -23.60 -0.98 11.34
CA PRO A 162 -23.83 0.24 12.14
C PRO A 162 -25.04 0.14 13.08
N ARG A 163 -26.10 -0.56 12.65
CA ARG A 163 -27.31 -0.78 13.46
C ARG A 163 -27.04 -1.71 14.65
N GLU A 164 -26.25 -2.77 14.47
CA GLU A 164 -25.87 -3.68 15.56
C GLU A 164 -24.98 -2.99 16.60
N ILE A 165 -24.03 -2.16 16.14
CA ILE A 165 -23.21 -1.33 17.03
C ILE A 165 -24.10 -0.37 17.83
N SER A 166 -25.10 0.24 17.18
CA SER A 166 -26.04 1.15 17.86
C SER A 166 -26.88 0.42 18.92
N LEU A 167 -27.34 -0.80 18.63
CA LEU A 167 -28.04 -1.63 19.62
C LEU A 167 -27.14 -1.97 20.83
N TRP A 168 -25.84 -2.18 20.61
CA TRP A 168 -24.90 -2.40 21.71
C TRP A 168 -24.64 -1.13 22.54
N GLU A 169 -24.69 0.05 21.91
CA GLU A 169 -24.68 1.34 22.63
C GLU A 169 -25.97 1.56 23.45
N GLU A 170 -27.10 1.02 22.97
CA GLU A 170 -28.42 1.14 23.61
C GLU A 170 -28.63 0.19 24.80
N TYR A 171 -27.86 -0.91 24.90
CA TYR A 171 -27.88 -1.81 26.06
C TYR A 171 -27.20 -1.12 27.26
N PRO A 172 -27.95 -0.63 28.26
CA PRO A 172 -27.35 -0.02 29.42
C PRO A 172 -26.87 -1.16 30.33
N MET A 173 -25.58 -1.15 30.71
CA MET A 173 -25.07 -1.98 31.81
C MET A 173 -25.57 -1.49 33.20
N VAL A 174 -26.63 -0.68 33.26
CA VAL A 174 -27.17 -0.08 34.51
C VAL A 174 -28.71 -0.02 34.46
N GLU A 175 -29.34 -0.56 35.51
CA GLU A 175 -30.77 -0.55 35.81
C GLU A 175 -31.39 0.88 35.85
N HIS A 176 -31.72 1.47 34.70
CA HIS A 176 -32.59 2.65 34.65
C HIS A 176 -33.79 2.41 33.72
N SER A 177 -34.64 1.49 34.15
CA SER A 177 -35.87 0.99 33.51
C SER A 177 -37.03 1.99 33.37
N HIS A 178 -36.84 3.28 33.67
CA HIS A 178 -37.99 4.21 33.83
C HIS A 178 -37.95 5.50 32.99
N LEU A 179 -36.99 5.67 32.06
CA LEU A 179 -36.93 6.85 31.19
C LEU A 179 -37.21 6.52 29.71
N PRO A 180 -37.97 7.37 28.98
CA PRO A 180 -38.25 7.21 27.56
C PRO A 180 -36.97 7.13 26.71
N MET A 181 -37.01 6.28 25.69
CA MET A 181 -35.87 5.88 24.84
C MET A 181 -35.11 7.08 24.24
N GLU A 182 -35.82 8.16 23.89
CA GLU A 182 -35.26 9.35 23.21
C GLU A 182 -34.36 10.22 24.11
N LYS A 183 -34.33 10.01 25.43
CA LYS A 183 -33.54 10.83 26.38
C LYS A 183 -32.36 10.10 27.00
N ARG A 184 -32.10 8.83 26.64
CA ARG A 184 -30.92 8.08 27.09
C ARG A 184 -29.68 8.54 26.31
N LYS A 185 -29.10 9.67 26.70
CA LYS A 185 -27.77 10.07 26.20
C LYS A 185 -26.70 9.28 26.93
N CYS A 186 -26.02 8.37 26.25
CA CYS A 186 -24.81 7.74 26.78
C CYS A 186 -23.74 8.82 27.02
N HIS A 187 -23.15 8.82 28.23
CA HIS A 187 -22.14 9.81 28.59
C HIS A 187 -20.87 9.59 27.72
N PRO A 188 -20.19 10.64 27.22
CA PRO A 188 -19.00 10.50 26.35
C PRO A 188 -17.86 9.67 26.95
N CYS A 189 -17.80 9.56 28.29
CA CYS A 189 -16.83 8.72 29.00
C CYS A 189 -17.10 7.21 28.88
N MET A 190 -18.30 6.82 28.41
CA MET A 190 -18.73 5.42 28.26
C MET A 190 -18.48 4.86 26.85
N THR A 191 -18.23 5.72 25.86
CA THR A 191 -17.76 5.30 24.53
C THR A 191 -16.26 5.08 24.56
N SER A 192 -15.85 3.82 24.69
CA SER A 192 -14.44 3.43 24.50
C SER A 192 -13.93 3.88 23.13
N LYS A 193 -12.65 4.26 23.04
CA LYS A 193 -11.95 4.56 21.76
C LYS A 193 -12.12 3.42 20.74
N THR A 194 -12.24 2.19 21.23
CA THR A 194 -12.51 1.01 20.40
C THR A 194 -13.90 1.06 19.77
N MET A 195 -14.92 1.50 20.52
CA MET A 195 -16.31 1.61 20.02
C MET A 195 -16.42 2.71 18.97
N SER A 196 -15.80 3.87 19.19
CA SER A 196 -15.78 4.95 18.19
C SER A 196 -15.07 4.51 16.91
N HIS A 197 -13.93 3.84 17.03
CA HIS A 197 -13.21 3.31 15.87
C HIS A 197 -14.04 2.25 15.11
N MET A 198 -14.72 1.35 15.82
CA MET A 198 -15.60 0.35 15.21
C MET A 198 -16.78 1.00 14.47
N LYS A 199 -17.35 2.08 15.02
CA LYS A 199 -18.44 2.85 14.40
C LYS A 199 -17.99 3.52 13.10
N ASP A 200 -16.83 4.15 13.12
CA ASP A 200 -16.27 4.79 11.92
C ASP A 200 -15.89 3.76 10.86
N LEU A 201 -15.34 2.62 11.27
CA LEU A 201 -15.03 1.51 10.37
C LEU A 201 -16.30 0.90 9.76
N ALA A 202 -17.33 0.67 10.57
CA ALA A 202 -18.60 0.12 10.11
C ALA A 202 -19.28 1.03 9.09
N LYS A 203 -19.23 2.36 9.26
CA LYS A 203 -19.74 3.31 8.25
C LYS A 203 -19.00 3.19 6.91
N LYS A 204 -17.69 2.98 6.93
CA LYS A 204 -16.88 2.81 5.71
C LYS A 204 -17.16 1.45 5.02
N LEU A 205 -17.38 0.40 5.80
CA LEU A 205 -17.62 -0.96 5.30
C LEU A 205 -19.07 -1.23 4.89
N TYR A 206 -20.02 -0.46 5.42
CA TYR A 206 -21.45 -0.55 5.16
C TYR A 206 -22.01 0.83 4.74
N PRO A 207 -21.66 1.33 3.54
CA PRO A 207 -22.23 2.57 3.05
C PRO A 207 -23.76 2.44 2.89
N GLU A 208 -24.50 3.54 3.02
CA GLU A 208 -25.97 3.55 3.02
C GLU A 208 -26.61 2.86 1.79
N PRO A 209 -26.09 3.00 0.55
CA PRO A 209 -26.62 2.27 -0.60
C PRO A 209 -26.56 0.76 -0.42
N LEU A 210 -25.46 0.24 0.13
CA LEU A 210 -25.28 -1.18 0.37
C LEU A 210 -26.20 -1.69 1.47
N LEU A 211 -26.40 -0.92 2.54
CA LEU A 211 -27.37 -1.25 3.59
C LEU A 211 -28.80 -1.35 3.01
N LYS A 212 -29.20 -0.42 2.14
CA LYS A 212 -30.49 -0.49 1.45
C LYS A 212 -30.59 -1.71 0.55
N GLU A 213 -29.53 -2.07 -0.15
CA GLU A 213 -29.51 -3.26 -1.02
C GLU A 213 -29.62 -4.58 -0.23
N ILE A 214 -29.02 -4.64 0.96
CA ILE A 214 -29.19 -5.77 1.89
C ILE A 214 -30.65 -5.88 2.35
N GLU A 215 -31.29 -4.76 2.68
CA GLU A 215 -32.67 -4.73 3.18
C GLU A 215 -33.72 -4.90 2.08
N THR A 216 -33.40 -4.55 0.85
CA THR A 216 -34.31 -4.64 -0.30
C THR A 216 -34.26 -6.04 -0.89
N VAL A 217 -35.43 -6.68 -1.01
CA VAL A 217 -35.56 -7.96 -1.70
C VAL A 217 -36.50 -7.79 -2.88
N SER A 218 -36.03 -8.12 -4.08
CA SER A 218 -36.81 -8.10 -5.31
C SER A 218 -37.91 -9.17 -5.24
N ALA A 219 -39.12 -8.72 -4.92
CA ALA A 219 -40.32 -9.52 -4.87
C ALA A 219 -41.01 -9.53 -6.26
N HIS A 220 -40.60 -10.46 -7.13
CA HIS A 220 -41.27 -10.68 -8.41
C HIS A 220 -42.60 -11.47 -8.29
N ARG A 221 -43.00 -11.86 -7.07
CA ARG A 221 -44.21 -12.64 -6.81
C ARG A 221 -45.12 -11.90 -5.83
N THR A 222 -46.41 -11.91 -6.14
CA THR A 222 -47.50 -11.29 -5.36
C THR A 222 -47.70 -11.91 -3.97
N TYR A 223 -47.06 -13.06 -3.70
CA TYR A 223 -47.00 -13.72 -2.40
C TYR A 223 -45.58 -14.28 -2.21
N VAL A 224 -44.76 -13.60 -1.39
CA VAL A 224 -43.46 -14.11 -0.93
C VAL A 224 -43.61 -14.46 0.55
N ASN A 225 -43.15 -15.64 0.96
CA ASN A 225 -43.18 -16.05 2.35
C ASN A 225 -42.23 -15.17 3.18
N TYR A 226 -42.67 -14.65 4.33
CA TYR A 226 -41.84 -13.83 5.23
C TYR A 226 -40.52 -14.52 5.59
N LYS A 227 -40.52 -15.86 5.72
CA LYS A 227 -39.32 -16.65 5.98
C LYS A 227 -38.29 -16.54 4.84
N GLU A 228 -38.72 -16.65 3.59
CA GLU A 228 -37.84 -16.55 2.41
C GLU A 228 -37.26 -15.14 2.24
N LEU A 229 -38.04 -14.10 2.60
CA LEU A 229 -37.56 -12.73 2.61
C LEU A 229 -36.44 -12.52 3.63
N ASP A 230 -36.60 -13.07 4.84
CA ASP A 230 -35.59 -12.97 5.89
C ASP A 230 -34.33 -13.78 5.56
N GLU A 231 -34.49 -15.00 5.01
CA GLU A 231 -33.39 -15.82 4.52
C GLU A 231 -32.56 -15.08 3.46
N MET A 232 -33.20 -14.42 2.48
CA MET A 232 -32.49 -13.64 1.46
C MET A 232 -31.70 -12.48 2.06
N LYS A 233 -32.30 -11.73 2.99
CA LYS A 233 -31.63 -10.64 3.72
C LYS A 233 -30.41 -11.16 4.49
N ASN A 234 -30.57 -12.30 5.16
CA ASN A 234 -29.50 -12.94 5.92
C ASN A 234 -28.35 -13.41 5.01
N ILE A 235 -28.66 -13.98 3.83
CA ILE A 235 -27.63 -14.35 2.84
C ILE A 235 -26.86 -13.11 2.38
N LYS A 236 -27.55 -12.05 1.93
CA LYS A 236 -26.91 -10.79 1.49
C LYS A 236 -26.03 -10.21 2.59
N LYS A 237 -26.55 -10.16 3.82
CA LYS A 237 -25.83 -9.66 4.99
C LYS A 237 -24.57 -10.48 5.26
N ASN A 238 -24.64 -11.80 5.17
CA ASN A 238 -23.50 -12.69 5.38
C ASN A 238 -22.46 -12.56 4.27
N VAL A 239 -22.86 -12.44 3.00
CA VAL A 239 -21.96 -12.15 1.87
C VAL A 239 -21.15 -10.88 2.15
N VAL A 240 -21.83 -9.80 2.52
CA VAL A 240 -21.16 -8.52 2.80
C VAL A 240 -20.24 -8.63 4.01
N ARG A 241 -20.66 -9.31 5.09
CA ARG A 241 -19.83 -9.54 6.28
C ARG A 241 -18.54 -10.29 5.96
N CYS A 242 -18.64 -11.42 5.27
CA CYS A 242 -17.48 -12.22 4.89
C CYS A 242 -16.54 -11.41 3.97
N PHE A 243 -17.09 -10.69 3.01
CA PHE A 243 -16.28 -9.84 2.14
C PHE A 243 -15.60 -8.69 2.89
N ASN A 244 -16.26 -8.10 3.90
CA ASN A 244 -15.67 -7.05 4.71
C ASN A 244 -14.49 -7.55 5.56
N VAL A 245 -14.52 -8.80 6.04
CA VAL A 245 -13.35 -9.43 6.68
C VAL A 245 -12.19 -9.55 5.68
N LEU A 246 -12.47 -9.98 4.43
CA LEU A 246 -11.47 -10.02 3.36
C LEU A 246 -10.87 -8.65 3.07
N LYS A 247 -11.71 -7.60 2.96
CA LYS A 247 -11.25 -6.22 2.78
C LYS A 247 -10.29 -5.80 3.89
N MET A 248 -10.60 -6.11 5.15
CA MET A 248 -9.74 -5.80 6.28
C MET A 248 -8.42 -6.55 6.22
N ASN A 249 -8.44 -7.84 5.91
CA ASN A 249 -7.25 -8.65 5.74
C ASN A 249 -6.34 -8.11 4.62
N MET A 250 -6.93 -7.64 3.51
CA MET A 250 -6.21 -6.99 2.42
C MET A 250 -5.61 -5.64 2.83
N CYS A 251 -6.40 -4.80 3.51
CA CYS A 251 -5.96 -3.49 4.02
C CYS A 251 -4.81 -3.61 5.04
N ASP A 252 -4.70 -4.73 5.74
CA ASP A 252 -3.62 -5.00 6.67
C ASP A 252 -2.41 -5.67 5.99
N THR A 253 -2.65 -6.75 5.24
CA THR A 253 -1.57 -7.61 4.71
C THR A 253 -0.84 -6.97 3.54
N VAL A 254 -1.55 -6.31 2.61
CA VAL A 254 -0.92 -5.76 1.40
C VAL A 254 0.06 -4.63 1.75
N PRO A 255 -0.29 -3.62 2.56
CA PRO A 255 0.68 -2.61 2.96
C PRO A 255 1.88 -3.18 3.71
N ARG A 256 1.67 -4.15 4.62
CA ARG A 256 2.78 -4.82 5.34
C ARG A 256 3.71 -5.56 4.39
N CYS A 257 3.17 -6.27 3.40
CA CYS A 257 3.93 -6.95 2.37
C CYS A 257 4.79 -5.96 1.57
N ILE A 258 4.21 -4.84 1.14
CA ILE A 258 4.93 -3.78 0.42
C ILE A 258 6.06 -3.21 1.30
N LEU A 259 5.79 -2.89 2.56
CA LEU A 259 6.83 -2.41 3.49
C LEU A 259 7.97 -3.42 3.66
N HIS A 260 7.67 -4.72 3.69
CA HIS A 260 8.69 -5.74 3.78
C HIS A 260 9.59 -5.78 2.53
N PHE A 261 9.01 -5.95 1.35
CA PHE A 261 9.77 -6.11 0.11
C PHE A 261 10.44 -4.81 -0.37
N PHE A 262 9.74 -3.68 -0.28
CA PHE A 262 10.19 -2.41 -0.86
C PHE A 262 10.84 -1.43 0.13
N VAL A 263 10.61 -1.56 1.43
CA VAL A 263 11.25 -0.65 2.42
C VAL A 263 12.33 -1.36 3.20
N THR A 264 12.07 -2.59 3.65
CA THR A 264 13.04 -3.34 4.47
C THR A 264 14.09 -4.00 3.58
N GLN A 265 13.68 -4.88 2.66
CA GLN A 265 14.62 -5.65 1.85
C GLN A 265 15.29 -4.85 0.73
N LEU A 266 14.65 -3.79 0.23
CA LEU A 266 15.17 -3.01 -0.89
C LEU A 266 16.53 -2.40 -0.59
N VAL A 267 16.74 -1.90 0.64
CA VAL A 267 18.00 -1.26 1.05
C VAL A 267 19.14 -2.28 1.06
N ASP A 268 18.90 -3.44 1.67
CA ASP A 268 19.89 -4.52 1.78
C ASP A 268 20.25 -5.08 0.40
N ASP A 269 19.26 -5.25 -0.48
CA ASP A 269 19.47 -5.77 -1.83
C ASP A 269 20.18 -4.76 -2.72
N LEU A 270 19.87 -3.45 -2.60
CA LEU A 270 20.59 -2.39 -3.29
C LEU A 270 22.05 -2.34 -2.85
N GLY A 271 22.32 -2.42 -1.55
CA GLY A 271 23.68 -2.46 -1.01
C GLY A 271 24.45 -3.67 -1.55
N SER A 272 23.87 -4.87 -1.42
CA SER A 272 24.49 -6.12 -1.87
C SER A 272 24.78 -6.13 -3.37
N ALA A 273 23.87 -5.60 -4.20
CA ALA A 273 24.08 -5.55 -5.64
C ALA A 273 25.14 -4.53 -6.07
N LEU A 274 25.24 -3.39 -5.36
CA LEU A 274 26.30 -2.41 -5.59
C LEU A 274 27.69 -2.99 -5.27
N GLU A 275 27.79 -3.88 -4.28
CA GLU A 275 29.04 -4.55 -3.93
C GLU A 275 29.44 -5.65 -4.92
N GLN A 276 28.46 -6.36 -5.48
CA GLN A 276 28.69 -7.46 -6.41
C GLN A 276 29.01 -6.99 -7.84
N GLU A 277 28.51 -5.83 -8.26
CA GLU A 277 28.80 -5.30 -9.58
C GLU A 277 30.19 -4.64 -9.65
N ASN A 278 30.97 -4.99 -10.69
CA ASN A 278 32.24 -4.32 -10.97
C ASN A 278 31.99 -2.92 -11.56
N LEU A 279 31.76 -1.95 -10.68
CA LEU A 279 31.42 -0.58 -11.04
C LEU A 279 32.66 0.32 -11.25
N VAL A 280 33.87 -0.20 -10.97
CA VAL A 280 35.13 0.56 -11.02
C VAL A 280 35.41 1.10 -12.42
N GLU A 281 35.05 0.33 -13.46
CA GLU A 281 35.22 0.72 -14.87
C GLU A 281 34.39 1.95 -15.25
N PHE A 282 33.32 2.26 -14.50
CA PHE A 282 32.44 3.39 -14.75
C PHE A 282 32.84 4.65 -13.96
N LEU A 283 33.94 4.63 -13.20
CA LEU A 283 34.48 5.78 -12.44
C LEU A 283 35.16 6.82 -13.34
N GLN A 284 34.49 7.23 -14.41
CA GLN A 284 34.93 8.31 -15.27
C GLN A 284 34.37 9.64 -14.74
N GLU A 285 35.25 10.48 -14.20
CA GLU A 285 34.89 11.83 -13.76
C GLU A 285 34.46 12.69 -14.94
N ARG A 286 33.46 13.56 -14.70
CA ARG A 286 33.10 14.62 -15.64
C ARG A 286 34.31 15.47 -16.03
N LYS A 287 34.33 15.89 -17.29
CA LYS A 287 35.44 16.65 -17.89
C LYS A 287 35.73 17.95 -17.14
N ASP A 288 34.70 18.69 -16.72
CA ASP A 288 34.83 19.94 -15.98
C ASP A 288 35.54 19.76 -14.62
N ILE A 289 35.23 18.69 -13.90
CA ILE A 289 35.87 18.35 -12.62
C ILE A 289 37.32 17.94 -12.86
N ARG A 290 37.56 17.14 -13.90
CA ARG A 290 38.91 16.71 -14.29
C ARG A 290 39.81 17.89 -14.64
N ASP A 291 39.29 18.84 -15.42
CA ASP A 291 40.01 20.04 -15.84
C ASP A 291 40.31 20.95 -14.63
N LYS A 292 39.34 21.16 -13.73
CA LYS A 292 39.55 21.87 -12.46
C LYS A 292 40.64 21.22 -11.61
N ARG A 293 40.64 19.88 -11.49
CA ARG A 293 41.67 19.16 -10.75
C ARG A 293 43.05 19.31 -11.40
N ALA A 294 43.13 19.29 -12.73
CA ALA A 294 44.37 19.52 -13.45
C ALA A 294 44.94 20.94 -13.20
N ILE A 295 44.08 21.95 -13.19
CA ILE A 295 44.45 23.33 -12.84
C ILE A 295 44.96 23.40 -11.40
N CYS A 296 44.23 22.85 -10.43
CA CYS A 296 44.66 22.83 -9.03
C CYS A 296 46.01 22.10 -8.85
N ARG A 297 46.23 20.99 -9.56
CA ARG A 297 47.53 20.29 -9.53
C ARG A 297 48.67 21.17 -10.05
N LYS A 298 48.46 21.87 -11.17
CA LYS A 298 49.46 22.82 -11.71
C LYS A 298 49.75 23.95 -10.72
N GLN A 299 48.72 24.52 -10.11
CA GLN A 299 48.88 25.56 -9.08
C GLN A 299 49.61 25.04 -7.84
N SER A 300 49.26 23.85 -7.36
CA SER A 300 49.93 23.21 -6.23
C SER A 300 51.41 22.94 -6.51
N LEU A 301 51.76 22.48 -7.71
CA LEU A 301 53.14 22.26 -8.13
C LEU A 301 53.92 23.59 -8.22
N ALA A 302 53.32 24.61 -8.82
CA ALA A 302 53.93 25.94 -8.90
C ALA A 302 54.18 26.53 -7.50
N LEU A 303 53.23 26.37 -6.57
CA LEU A 303 53.40 26.79 -5.18
C LEU A 303 54.49 25.98 -4.47
N ALA A 304 54.51 24.66 -4.64
CA ALA A 304 55.54 23.80 -4.06
C ALA A 304 56.96 24.12 -4.59
N GLU A 305 57.07 24.57 -5.83
CA GLU A 305 58.34 25.02 -6.41
C GLU A 305 58.74 26.44 -5.98
N ALA A 306 57.76 27.34 -5.83
CA ALA A 306 58.00 28.74 -5.47
C ALA A 306 58.31 28.94 -3.98
N LEU A 307 57.66 28.19 -3.08
CA LEU A 307 57.83 28.31 -1.62
C LEU A 307 59.28 28.09 -1.15
N PRO A 308 60.03 27.07 -1.61
CA PRO A 308 61.44 26.91 -1.25
C PRO A 308 62.34 28.03 -1.79
N ARG A 309 61.94 28.67 -2.90
CA ARG A 309 62.70 29.77 -3.51
C ARG A 309 62.55 31.07 -2.71
N THR A 310 61.41 31.28 -2.05
CA THR A 310 61.19 32.45 -1.19
C THR A 310 61.91 32.37 0.16
N THR A 311 62.21 31.16 0.67
CA THR A 311 63.05 30.98 1.87
C THR A 311 64.46 31.56 1.71
N ASN A 312 65.03 31.51 0.50
CA ASN A 312 66.34 32.10 0.19
C ASN A 312 66.29 33.62 -0.08
N VAL A 313 65.11 34.23 -0.16
CA VAL A 313 64.96 35.65 -0.47
C VAL A 313 65.28 36.52 0.76
N LEU A 314 64.90 36.08 1.96
CA LEU A 314 65.22 36.80 3.20
C LEU A 314 66.75 36.88 3.42
N ASP A 315 67.46 35.76 3.26
CA ASP A 315 68.92 35.70 3.37
C ASP A 315 69.62 36.53 2.30
N LYS A 316 69.12 36.53 1.05
CA LYS A 316 69.67 37.37 -0.02
C LYS A 316 69.43 38.87 0.21
N LEU A 317 68.27 39.26 0.73
CA LEU A 317 67.95 40.64 1.08
C LEU A 317 68.77 41.14 2.27
N LEU A 318 69.01 40.28 3.27
CA LEU A 318 69.89 40.58 4.41
C LEU A 318 71.35 40.78 3.95
N ARG A 319 71.84 39.94 3.03
CA ARG A 319 73.18 40.11 2.42
C ARG A 319 73.31 41.35 1.55
N MET A 320 72.24 41.79 0.88
CA MET A 320 72.25 43.05 0.12
C MET A 320 72.31 44.31 0.99
N LYS A 321 71.75 44.28 2.21
CA LYS A 321 71.89 45.39 3.17
C LYS A 321 73.29 45.49 3.79
N GLN A 322 74.04 44.40 3.79
CA GLN A 322 75.46 44.37 4.15
C GLN A 322 76.28 44.68 2.90
N GLY A 323 76.44 45.96 2.58
CA GLY A 323 77.19 46.41 1.41
C GLY A 323 78.57 45.75 1.28
N THR A 324 78.98 45.50 0.04
CA THR A 324 80.31 44.98 -0.32
C THR A 324 81.40 45.82 0.36
N PRO A 325 82.41 45.20 1.02
CA PRO A 325 83.50 45.97 1.59
C PRO A 325 84.25 46.65 0.45
N VAL A 326 84.22 47.98 0.43
CA VAL A 326 85.05 48.80 -0.44
C VAL A 326 86.51 48.41 -0.14
N LYS A 327 87.18 47.80 -1.13
CA LYS A 327 88.64 47.62 -1.09
C LYS A 327 89.28 49.01 -1.04
N ALA A 328 89.64 49.46 0.16
CA ALA A 328 90.54 50.58 0.34
C ALA A 328 91.93 50.11 -0.08
N GLY A 329 92.40 50.62 -1.23
CA GLY A 329 93.79 50.49 -1.64
C GLY A 329 94.67 51.42 -0.80
N LYS A 330 95.68 50.84 -0.14
CA LYS A 330 97.10 51.16 -0.31
C LYS A 330 97.94 50.19 0.50
#